data_AF-T2IEN1-F1
#
_entry.id   AF-T2IEN1-F1
#
_cell.length_a   1.000
_cell.length_b   1.000
_cell.length_c   1.000
_cell.angle_alpha   90.00
_cell.angle_beta   90.00
_cell.angle_gamma   90.00
#
_symmetry.space_group_name_H-M   'P 1'
#
loop_
_entity.id
_entity.type
_entity.pdbx_description
1 polymer ?
#
loop_
_entity_poly.entity_id
_entity_poly.type
_entity_poly.pdbx_seq_one_letter_code
_entity_poly.pdbx_strand_id
1 'polypeptide(L)' 'MICATFPFPPSRGGTQVRTFNLLKQLSYYHEITLVTQKAEDVTEEEIEALKG' A
#
# COMPACT_ATOMS: atom_id res chain seq x y z
N MET A 1 4.41 -3.61 11.67
CA MET A 1 3.76 -4.86 11.20
C MET A 1 4.44 -5.25 9.89
N ILE A 2 4.92 -6.49 9.76
CA ILE A 2 5.52 -6.98 8.50
C ILE A 2 4.47 -7.85 7.81
N CYS A 3 4.01 -7.44 6.63
CA CYS A 3 3.04 -8.20 5.83
C CYS A 3 3.68 -8.53 4.48
N ALA A 4 4.05 -9.80 4.30
CA ALA A 4 4.74 -10.26 3.08
C ALA A 4 3.84 -10.32 1.84
N THR A 5 2.52 -10.25 2.02
CA THR A 5 1.53 -10.46 0.95
C THR A 5 0.67 -9.23 0.70
N PHE A 6 1.04 -8.06 1.23
CA PHE A 6 0.38 -6.81 0.87
C PHE A 6 1.05 -6.30 -0.41
N PRO A 7 0.40 -6.35 -1.58
CA PRO A 7 0.99 -5.85 -2.81
C PRO A 7 0.83 -4.33 -2.89
N PHE A 8 1.79 -3.67 -3.53
CA PHE A 8 1.77 -2.24 -3.77
C PHE A 8 2.04 -1.91 -5.23
N PRO A 9 1.34 -0.93 -5.82
CA PRO A 9 0.27 -0.09 -5.26
C PRO A 9 -1.01 -0.84 -4.86
N PRO A 10 -1.78 -0.33 -3.88
CA PRO A 10 -3.07 -0.89 -3.47
C PRO A 10 -4.19 -0.67 -4.51
N SER A 11 -3.84 -0.43 -5.78
CA SER A 11 -4.75 -0.07 -6.86
C SER A 11 -5.47 -1.26 -7.51
N ARG A 12 -5.07 -2.51 -7.22
CA ARG A 12 -5.45 -3.69 -8.03
C ARG A 12 -6.51 -4.63 -7.43
N GLY A 13 -7.28 -4.23 -6.42
CA GLY A 13 -8.48 -4.99 -6.04
C GLY A 13 -9.08 -4.71 -4.66
N GLY A 14 -10.34 -5.13 -4.47
CA GLY A 14 -11.18 -4.75 -3.33
C GLY A 14 -10.65 -5.13 -1.94
N THR A 15 -9.94 -6.26 -1.79
CA THR A 15 -9.38 -6.68 -0.49
C THR A 15 -8.16 -5.84 -0.09
N GLN A 16 -7.32 -5.49 -1.05
CA GLN A 16 -6.10 -4.71 -0.84
C GLN A 16 -6.44 -3.26 -0.45
N VAL A 17 -7.47 -2.70 -1.07
CA VAL A 17 -8.01 -1.36 -0.76
C VAL A 17 -8.54 -1.26 0.67
N ARG A 18 -9.20 -2.30 1.20
CA ARG A 18 -9.72 -2.28 2.58
C ARG A 18 -8.60 -2.23 3.61
N THR A 19 -7.59 -3.08 3.46
CA THR A 19 -6.43 -3.10 4.37
C THR A 19 -5.63 -1.81 4.26
N PHE A 20 -5.44 -1.27 3.05
CA PHE A 20 -4.82 0.05 2.86
C PHE A 20 -5.57 1.15 3.61
N ASN A 21 -6.89 1.25 3.41
CA ASN A 21 -7.70 2.27 4.03
C ASN A 21 -7.73 2.14 5.56
N LEU A 22 -7.74 0.92 6.10
CA LEU A 22 -7.60 0.71 7.54
C LEU A 22 -6.26 1.24 8.06
N LEU A 23 -5.15 0.90 7.40
CA LEU A 23 -3.82 1.39 7.78
C LEU A 23 -3.73 2.92 7.69
N LYS A 24 -4.33 3.52 6.65
CA LYS A 24 -4.44 4.98 6.50
C LYS A 24 -5.22 5.64 7.63
N GLN A 25 -6.29 5.00 8.11
CA GLN A 25 -7.03 5.52 9.27
C GLN A 25 -6.23 5.40 10.56
N LEU A 26 -5.53 4.28 10.76
CA LEU A 26 -4.68 4.09 11.94
C LEU A 26 -3.46 5.04 11.95
N SER A 27 -2.92 5.38 10.77
CA SER A 27 -1.77 6.28 10.67
C SER A 27 -2.07 7.71 11.14
N TYR A 28 -3.33 8.11 11.26
CA TYR A 28 -3.68 9.41 11.85
C TYR A 28 -3.32 9.52 13.33
N TYR A 29 -3.26 8.38 14.04
CA TYR A 29 -3.04 8.34 15.49
C TYR A 29 -1.80 7.54 15.89
N HIS A 30 -1.19 6.83 14.94
CA HIS A 30 -0.06 5.95 15.18
C HIS A 30 1.01 6.13 14.10
N GLU A 31 2.28 6.08 14.50
CA GLU A 31 3.38 6.03 13.56
C GLU A 31 3.44 4.63 12.94
N ILE A 32 3.23 4.53 11.63
CA ILE A 32 3.17 3.27 10.89
C ILE A 32 4.17 3.34 9.74
N THR A 33 5.14 2.44 9.74
CA THR A 33 5.98 2.15 8.58
C THR A 33 5.43 0.92 7.86
N LEU A 34 5.10 1.07 6.58
CA LEU A 34 4.64 -0.02 5.71
C LEU A 34 5.75 -0.38 4.71
N VAL A 35 6.10 -1.67 4.68
CA VAL A 35 7.04 -2.24 3.70
C VAL A 35 6.29 -3.32 2.93
N THR A 36 6.41 -3.29 1.61
CA THR A 36 5.61 -4.07 0.67
C THR A 36 6.46 -4.39 -0.57
N GLN A 37 6.15 -5.50 -1.24
CA GLN A 37 6.78 -5.84 -2.51
C GLN A 37 5.98 -5.21 -3.66
N LYS A 38 6.71 -4.67 -4.62
CA LYS A 38 6.15 -4.23 -5.90
C LYS A 38 5.62 -5.46 -6.64
N ALA A 39 4.37 -5.41 -7.12
CA ALA A 39 3.87 -6.45 -8.03
C ALA A 39 4.56 -6.35 -9.41
N GLU A 40 4.72 -7.48 -10.10
CA GLU A 40 5.49 -7.55 -11.36
C GLU A 40 4.95 -6.63 -12.46
N ASP A 41 3.65 -6.39 -12.45
CA ASP A 41 2.87 -5.65 -13.44
C ASP A 41 2.75 -4.15 -13.13
N VAL A 42 3.50 -3.65 -12.15
CA VAL A 42 3.49 -2.28 -11.67
C VAL A 42 4.62 -1.48 -12.31
N THR A 43 4.26 -0.37 -12.95
CA THR A 43 5.23 0.52 -13.59
C THR A 43 5.82 1.54 -12.63
N GLU A 44 6.95 2.13 -13.00
CA GLU A 44 7.59 3.16 -12.19
C GLU A 44 6.72 4.43 -12.13
N GLU A 45 6.01 4.75 -13.22
CA GLU A 45 5.08 5.88 -13.27
C GLU A 45 3.92 5.72 -12.30
N GLU A 46 3.38 4.50 -12.15
CA GLU A 46 2.36 4.19 -11.15
C GLU A 46 2.90 4.38 -9.72
N ILE A 47 4.18 4.11 -9.47
CA ILE A 47 4.82 4.33 -8.16
C ILE A 47 5.02 5.82 -7.89
N GLU A 48 5.55 6.56 -8.86
CA GLU A 48 5.79 7.99 -8.70
C GLU A 48 4.50 8.77 -8.43
N ALA A 49 3.38 8.35 -9.05
CA ALA A 49 2.07 8.95 -8.81
C ALA A 49 1.59 8.85 -7.34
N LEU A 50 2.16 7.96 -6.52
CA LEU A 50 1.77 7.74 -5.11
C LEU A 50 2.51 8.64 -4.12
N LYS A 51 3.56 9.34 -4.55
CA LYS A 51 4.32 10.29 -3.71
C LYS A 51 3.62 11.65 -3.57
N GLY A 52 2.50 11.86 -4.28
CA GLY A 52 1.70 13.09 -4.31
C GLY A 52 0.67 13.22 -3.20
#